data_AF-A0A1F8V1E4-F1
#
_entry.id   AF-A0A1F8V1E4-F1
#
_cell.length_a   1.000
_cell.length_b   1.000
_cell.length_c   1.000
_cell.angle_alpha   90.00
_cell.angle_beta   90.00
_cell.angle_gamma   90.00
#
_symmetry.space_group_name_H-M   'P 1'
#
loop_
_entity.id
_entity.type
_entity.pdbx_description
1 polymer ?
#
loop_
_entity_poly.entity_id
_entity_poly.type
_entity_poly.pdbx_seq_one_letter_code
_entity_poly.pdbx_strand_id
1 'polypeptide(L)'
;MKIKSIASICKNNKSVILYEGKSCQWISDGAAIYPLFGLPKMTKENIFTMFDVPEEKQSGFYFDSKEELPSFCFSDADGGERLLDRATLSVCAKGHVVEPLKTSLGIAFINEKYLAPFGDCVNGFELYERVTKSGQVYIAVKEGFILLGIIMPYDLVNEEFVNDLNSLFQLSSVALANKQQAEREKERQRSLFAADNDDEEDEEQ
;
A
#
# COMPACT_ATOMS: atom_id res chain seq x y z
N MET A 1 8.31 14.49 -3.12
CA MET A 1 6.91 14.21 -3.51
C MET A 1 6.65 14.69 -4.94
N LYS A 2 5.95 13.90 -5.77
CA LYS A 2 5.69 14.23 -7.19
C LYS A 2 4.26 14.73 -7.41
N ILE A 3 4.10 16.03 -7.69
CA ILE A 3 2.79 16.61 -8.06
C ILE A 3 2.17 15.93 -9.29
N LYS A 4 3.00 15.55 -10.28
CA LYS A 4 2.51 14.82 -11.47
C LYS A 4 1.81 13.50 -11.12
N SER A 5 2.30 12.77 -10.12
CA SER A 5 1.65 11.54 -9.66
C SER A 5 0.30 11.83 -9.00
N ILE A 6 0.21 12.89 -8.20
CA ILE A 6 -1.05 13.35 -7.58
C ILE A 6 -2.06 13.75 -8.64
N ALA A 7 -1.63 14.50 -9.66
CA ALA A 7 -2.46 14.88 -10.81
C ALA A 7 -3.00 13.64 -11.54
N SER A 8 -2.16 12.63 -11.78
CA SER A 8 -2.59 11.37 -12.40
C SER A 8 -3.63 10.64 -11.57
N ILE A 9 -3.47 10.57 -10.24
CA ILE A 9 -4.44 9.95 -9.33
C ILE A 9 -5.80 10.65 -9.43
N CYS A 10 -5.82 11.98 -9.29
CA CYS A 10 -7.05 12.77 -9.32
C CYS A 10 -7.73 12.67 -10.70
N LYS A 11 -6.96 12.69 -11.79
CA LYS A 11 -7.48 12.52 -13.17
C LYS A 11 -8.11 11.16 -13.40
N ASN A 12 -7.45 10.09 -12.94
CA ASN A 12 -7.95 8.73 -13.11
C ASN A 12 -9.25 8.50 -12.35
N ASN A 13 -9.36 9.06 -11.14
CA ASN A 13 -10.54 8.92 -10.30
C ASN A 13 -11.61 9.99 -10.57
N LYS A 14 -11.31 10.99 -11.42
CA LYS A 14 -12.16 12.15 -11.74
C LYS A 14 -12.69 12.86 -10.49
N SER A 15 -11.85 12.99 -9.48
CA SER A 15 -12.20 13.55 -8.17
C SER A 15 -11.06 14.42 -7.68
N VAL A 16 -11.40 15.63 -7.25
CA VAL A 16 -10.50 16.59 -6.64
C VAL A 16 -11.21 17.25 -5.46
N ILE A 17 -10.63 17.16 -4.28
CA ILE A 17 -11.11 17.82 -3.07
C ILE A 17 -9.94 18.63 -2.53
N LEU A 18 -10.13 19.95 -2.40
CA LEU A 18 -9.18 20.82 -1.73
C LEU A 18 -9.60 21.03 -0.28
N TYR A 19 -8.63 20.99 0.63
CA TYR A 19 -8.82 21.32 2.02
C TYR A 19 -7.89 22.46 2.41
N GLU A 20 -8.42 23.47 3.10
CA GLU A 20 -7.61 24.53 3.69
C GLU A 20 -6.93 24.01 4.96
N GLY A 21 -5.59 24.05 4.98
CA GLY A 21 -4.78 23.74 6.15
C GLY A 21 -4.10 24.99 6.70
N LYS A 22 -3.56 24.90 7.92
CA LYS A 22 -2.91 26.04 8.59
C LYS A 22 -1.64 26.52 7.89
N SER A 23 -0.84 25.59 7.38
CA SER A 23 0.47 25.86 6.75
C SER A 23 0.46 25.74 5.23
N CYS A 24 -0.40 24.89 4.67
CA CYS A 24 -0.61 24.72 3.24
C CYS A 24 -2.02 24.18 2.97
N GLN A 25 -2.46 24.27 1.71
CA GLN A 25 -3.60 23.51 1.25
C GLN A 25 -3.25 22.02 1.09
N TRP A 26 -4.27 21.18 1.15
CA TRP A 26 -4.18 19.76 0.91
C TRP A 26 -5.11 19.37 -0.23
N ILE A 27 -4.68 18.42 -1.05
CA ILE A 27 -5.44 17.90 -2.18
C ILE A 27 -5.75 16.42 -1.97
N SER A 28 -6.96 16.02 -2.33
CA SER A 28 -7.43 14.65 -2.21
C SER A 28 -8.27 14.24 -3.40
N ASP A 29 -8.31 12.94 -3.66
CA ASP A 29 -9.27 12.31 -4.57
C ASP A 29 -10.44 11.62 -3.81
N GLY A 30 -10.41 11.67 -2.48
CA GLY A 30 -11.33 10.98 -1.57
C GLY A 30 -10.72 9.77 -0.86
N ALA A 31 -9.62 9.20 -1.37
CA ALA A 31 -8.97 8.03 -0.78
C ALA A 31 -7.57 8.32 -0.22
N ALA A 32 -6.89 9.35 -0.74
CA ALA A 32 -5.63 9.83 -0.20
C ALA A 32 -5.61 11.36 -0.16
N ILE A 33 -4.81 11.93 0.72
CA ILE A 33 -4.68 13.37 0.95
C ILE A 33 -3.20 13.74 0.95
N TYR A 34 -2.81 14.71 0.12
CA TYR A 34 -1.43 15.14 -0.07
C TYR A 34 -1.30 16.65 0.17
N PRO A 35 -0.21 17.13 0.78
CA PRO A 35 0.04 18.55 0.96
C PRO A 35 0.51 19.20 -0.34
N LEU A 36 0.02 20.40 -0.62
CA LEU A 36 0.47 21.24 -1.73
C LEU A 36 1.55 22.23 -1.24
N PHE A 37 2.64 21.70 -0.67
CA PHE A 37 3.70 22.54 -0.10
C PHE A 37 4.33 23.48 -1.12
N GLY A 38 4.51 24.75 -0.71
CA GLY A 38 5.16 25.77 -1.53
C GLY A 38 4.36 26.25 -2.74
N LEU A 39 3.12 25.77 -2.91
CA LEU A 39 2.21 26.27 -3.94
C LEU A 39 1.34 27.41 -3.40
N PRO A 40 0.97 28.38 -4.27
CA PRO A 40 -0.01 29.39 -3.90
C PRO A 40 -1.36 28.74 -3.61
N LYS A 41 -2.28 29.52 -3.03
CA LYS A 41 -3.66 29.06 -2.86
C LYS A 41 -4.25 28.72 -4.23
N MET A 42 -4.60 27.45 -4.40
CA MET A 42 -5.14 26.88 -5.62
C MET A 42 -6.66 26.96 -5.62
N THR A 43 -7.22 27.34 -6.76
CA THR A 43 -8.65 27.25 -7.06
C THR A 43 -8.95 26.07 -8.00
N LYS A 44 -10.22 25.83 -8.28
CA LYS A 44 -10.65 24.84 -9.28
C LYS A 44 -9.98 25.06 -10.63
N GLU A 45 -9.97 26.30 -11.10
CA GLU A 45 -9.40 26.70 -12.39
C GLU A 45 -7.89 26.43 -12.38
N ASN A 46 -7.17 26.90 -11.36
CA ASN A 46 -5.73 26.70 -11.27
C ASN A 46 -5.35 25.21 -11.19
N ILE A 47 -6.12 24.38 -10.46
CA ILE A 47 -5.86 22.94 -10.39
C ILE A 47 -6.07 22.29 -11.75
N PHE A 48 -7.17 22.57 -12.45
CA PHE A 48 -7.42 21.95 -13.75
C PHE A 48 -6.43 22.39 -14.81
N THR A 49 -5.98 23.65 -14.78
CA THR A 49 -4.85 24.08 -15.61
C THR A 49 -3.58 23.32 -15.24
N MET A 50 -3.23 23.21 -13.96
CA MET A 50 -2.04 22.50 -13.50
C MET A 50 -2.05 21.00 -13.86
N PHE A 51 -3.23 20.39 -13.88
CA PHE A 51 -3.42 18.97 -14.19
C PHE A 51 -3.53 18.70 -15.69
N ASP A 52 -3.48 19.73 -16.52
CA ASP A 52 -3.71 19.67 -17.96
C ASP A 52 -5.08 19.04 -18.29
N VAL A 53 -6.15 19.51 -17.62
CA VAL A 53 -7.54 19.06 -17.85
C VAL A 53 -8.27 20.05 -18.78
N PRO A 54 -8.57 19.67 -20.02
CA PRO A 54 -9.32 20.51 -20.96
C PRO A 54 -10.72 20.86 -20.44
N GLU A 55 -11.20 22.08 -20.74
CA GLU A 55 -12.51 22.60 -20.29
C GLU A 55 -13.66 21.63 -20.57
N GLU A 56 -13.67 21.00 -21.75
CA GLU A 56 -14.71 20.07 -22.17
C GLU A 56 -14.76 18.78 -21.32
N LYS A 57 -13.69 18.46 -20.59
CA LYS A 57 -13.63 17.30 -19.69
C LYS A 57 -13.91 17.65 -18.24
N GLN A 58 -13.89 18.93 -17.85
CA GLN A 58 -13.99 19.36 -16.45
C GLN A 58 -15.35 19.05 -15.82
N SER A 59 -16.43 19.04 -16.58
CA SER A 59 -17.78 18.69 -16.09
C SER A 59 -17.90 17.24 -15.61
N GLY A 60 -17.01 16.35 -16.07
CA GLY A 60 -16.96 14.96 -15.65
C GLY A 60 -16.21 14.74 -14.33
N PHE A 61 -15.66 15.78 -13.73
CA PHE A 61 -14.96 15.72 -12.45
C PHE A 61 -15.88 16.12 -11.29
N TYR A 62 -15.82 15.35 -10.21
CA TYR A 62 -16.23 15.85 -8.92
C TYR A 62 -15.16 16.82 -8.39
N PHE A 63 -15.57 18.03 -8.07
CA PHE A 63 -14.70 19.03 -7.43
C PHE A 63 -15.38 19.58 -6.19
N ASP A 64 -14.63 19.62 -5.08
CA ASP A 64 -15.06 20.26 -3.85
C ASP A 64 -13.91 21.05 -3.20
N SER A 65 -14.24 22.12 -2.50
CA SER A 65 -13.29 22.94 -1.76
C SER A 65 -13.82 23.17 -0.35
N LYS A 66 -13.09 22.69 0.63
CA LYS A 66 -13.49 22.66 2.04
C LYS A 66 -12.58 23.58 2.86
N GLU A 67 -13.21 24.44 3.65
CA GLU A 67 -12.51 25.38 4.53
C GLU A 67 -11.86 24.71 5.75
N GLU A 68 -12.25 23.46 6.04
CA GLU A 68 -11.77 22.72 7.20
C GLU A 68 -11.17 21.38 6.77
N LEU A 69 -10.09 20.98 7.46
CA LEU A 69 -9.50 19.65 7.33
C LEU A 69 -10.48 18.59 7.88
N PRO A 70 -10.50 17.37 7.29
CA PRO A 70 -11.26 16.26 7.85
C PRO A 70 -10.75 15.90 9.26
N SER A 71 -11.50 15.09 9.99
CA SER A 71 -11.21 14.68 11.38
C SER A 71 -10.01 13.69 11.52
N PHE A 72 -8.93 13.95 10.80
CA PHE A 72 -7.64 13.28 10.90
C PHE A 72 -6.60 14.20 11.57
N CYS A 73 -5.55 13.60 12.10
CA CYS A 73 -4.41 14.34 12.62
C CYS A 73 -3.42 14.66 11.49
N PHE A 74 -3.32 15.95 11.13
CA PHE A 74 -2.44 16.48 10.08
C PHE A 74 -1.10 17.04 10.60
N SER A 75 -0.78 16.83 11.89
CA SER A 75 0.54 17.18 12.41
C SER A 75 1.58 16.11 12.06
N ASP A 76 2.84 16.55 12.05
CA ASP A 76 4.02 15.70 11.85
C ASP A 76 4.09 14.53 12.83
N ALA A 77 3.66 14.74 14.07
CA ALA A 77 3.56 13.70 15.10
C ALA A 77 2.11 13.50 15.57
N ASP A 78 1.77 12.25 15.88
CA ASP A 78 0.55 11.88 16.60
C ASP A 78 0.94 10.94 17.76
N GLY A 79 0.45 11.22 18.96
CA GLY A 79 0.88 10.52 20.17
C GLY A 79 0.55 9.02 20.21
N GLY A 80 -0.38 8.56 19.37
CA GLY A 80 -0.75 7.15 19.24
C GLY A 80 -0.21 6.49 17.98
N GLU A 81 0.64 7.15 17.19
CA GLU A 81 1.08 6.57 15.91
C GLU A 81 2.04 5.40 16.09
N ARG A 82 1.90 4.40 15.22
CA ARG A 82 2.71 3.17 15.26
C ARG A 82 3.31 2.92 13.90
N LEU A 83 4.62 2.67 13.84
CA LEU A 83 5.27 2.27 12.60
C LEU A 83 4.65 0.96 12.10
N LEU A 84 4.24 0.94 10.83
CA LEU A 84 3.61 -0.22 10.20
C LEU A 84 4.66 -1.17 9.64
N ASP A 85 4.44 -2.47 9.88
CA ASP A 85 5.18 -3.54 9.23
C ASP A 85 4.49 -3.93 7.92
N ARG A 86 5.24 -3.89 6.81
CA ARG A 86 4.74 -4.21 5.47
C ARG A 86 4.92 -5.70 5.23
N ALA A 87 3.86 -6.36 4.77
CA ALA A 87 3.99 -7.74 4.32
C ALA A 87 4.89 -7.83 3.08
N THR A 88 5.56 -8.97 2.89
CA THR A 88 6.44 -9.22 1.74
C THR A 88 5.68 -9.65 0.47
N LEU A 89 4.35 -9.62 0.51
CA LEU A 89 3.47 -10.04 -0.59
C LEU A 89 2.47 -8.93 -0.88
N SER A 90 2.10 -8.77 -2.15
CA SER A 90 0.99 -7.93 -2.58
C SER A 90 -0.16 -8.80 -3.10
N VAL A 91 -1.38 -8.30 -2.99
CA VAL A 91 -2.60 -8.96 -3.50
C VAL A 91 -3.15 -8.14 -4.66
N CYS A 92 -3.45 -8.79 -5.77
CA CYS A 92 -4.21 -8.16 -6.86
C CYS A 92 -5.69 -8.45 -6.65
N ALA A 93 -6.49 -7.43 -6.34
CA ALA A 93 -7.93 -7.55 -6.10
C ALA A 93 -8.68 -6.43 -6.82
N LYS A 94 -9.76 -6.80 -7.55
CA LYS A 94 -10.63 -5.85 -8.27
C LYS A 94 -9.87 -4.87 -9.19
N GLY A 95 -8.78 -5.33 -9.81
CA GLY A 95 -7.93 -4.50 -10.68
C GLY A 95 -6.97 -3.56 -9.95
N HIS A 96 -6.80 -3.72 -8.65
CA HIS A 96 -5.85 -2.98 -7.83
C HIS A 96 -4.79 -3.90 -7.24
N VAL A 97 -3.55 -3.44 -7.24
CA VAL A 97 -2.48 -4.05 -6.45
C VAL A 97 -2.49 -3.39 -5.08
N VAL A 98 -2.68 -4.19 -4.04
CA VAL A 98 -2.73 -3.74 -2.66
C VAL A 98 -1.69 -4.46 -1.82
N GLU A 99 -1.06 -3.71 -0.93
CA GLU A 99 -0.12 -4.24 0.05
C GLU A 99 -0.82 -4.44 1.39
N PRO A 100 -0.68 -5.61 2.02
CA PRO A 100 -1.13 -5.84 3.37
C PRO A 100 -0.22 -5.16 4.40
N LEU A 101 -0.84 -4.50 5.37
CA LEU A 101 -0.21 -3.79 6.48
C LEU A 101 -0.70 -4.41 7.79
N LYS A 102 0.21 -4.81 8.67
CA LYS A 102 -0.14 -5.30 10.01
C LYS A 102 -0.52 -4.10 10.89
N THR A 103 -1.74 -4.08 11.39
CA THR A 103 -2.26 -2.99 12.23
C THR A 103 -2.65 -3.49 13.60
N SER A 104 -2.91 -2.56 14.53
CA SER A 104 -3.42 -2.88 15.87
C SER A 104 -4.79 -3.55 15.85
N LEU A 105 -5.56 -3.40 14.75
CA LEU A 105 -6.87 -4.02 14.54
C LEU A 105 -6.83 -5.25 13.64
N GLY A 106 -5.65 -5.80 13.36
CA GLY A 106 -5.45 -6.97 12.51
C GLY A 106 -4.69 -6.62 11.23
N ILE A 107 -5.39 -6.51 10.11
CA ILE A 107 -4.79 -6.23 8.81
C ILE A 107 -5.55 -5.11 8.10
N ALA A 108 -4.81 -4.20 7.48
CA ALA A 108 -5.35 -3.24 6.52
C ALA A 108 -4.63 -3.42 5.19
N PHE A 109 -5.26 -2.95 4.11
CA PHE A 109 -4.66 -2.99 2.79
C PHE A 109 -4.44 -1.57 2.30
N ILE A 110 -3.31 -1.30 1.66
CA ILE A 110 -3.02 -0.01 1.03
C ILE A 110 -2.89 -0.21 -0.47
N ASN A 111 -3.54 0.64 -1.25
CA ASN A 111 -3.42 0.60 -2.71
C ASN A 111 -2.11 1.27 -3.13
N GLU A 112 -1.23 0.52 -3.78
CA GLU A 112 0.12 0.96 -4.16
C GLU A 112 0.10 2.22 -5.03
N LYS A 113 -0.98 2.44 -5.80
CA LYS A 113 -1.12 3.64 -6.63
C LYS A 113 -1.03 4.94 -5.82
N TYR A 114 -1.48 4.93 -4.56
CA TYR A 114 -1.44 6.09 -3.67
C TYR A 114 -0.05 6.30 -3.04
N LEU A 115 0.86 5.34 -3.18
CA LEU A 115 2.26 5.51 -2.78
C LEU A 115 3.11 6.16 -3.88
N ALA A 116 2.63 6.18 -5.13
CA ALA A 116 3.34 6.73 -6.28
C ALA A 116 3.83 8.19 -6.12
N PRO A 117 3.12 9.10 -5.41
CA PRO A 117 3.63 10.44 -5.14
C PRO A 117 4.91 10.49 -4.30
N PHE A 118 5.23 9.45 -3.54
CA PHE A 118 6.39 9.41 -2.63
C PHE A 118 7.61 8.70 -3.23
N GLY A 119 7.53 8.20 -4.46
CA GLY A 119 8.60 7.40 -5.07
C GLY A 119 9.94 8.14 -5.29
N ASP A 120 9.98 9.47 -5.19
CA ASP A 120 11.21 10.29 -5.28
C ASP A 120 11.68 10.82 -3.91
N CYS A 121 11.12 10.34 -2.80
CA CYS A 121 11.61 10.73 -1.47
C CYS A 121 13.04 10.25 -1.28
N VAL A 122 13.95 11.18 -0.99
CA VAL A 122 15.41 10.94 -1.00
C VAL A 122 15.79 9.93 0.07
N ASN A 123 15.16 10.01 1.24
CA ASN A 123 15.40 9.10 2.35
C ASN A 123 14.38 7.95 2.40
N GLY A 124 13.59 7.78 1.36
CA GLY A 124 12.41 6.91 1.37
C GLY A 124 11.27 7.48 2.21
N PHE A 125 10.25 6.66 2.45
CA PHE A 125 9.12 7.00 3.30
C PHE A 125 8.75 5.81 4.17
N GLU A 126 8.13 6.11 5.30
CA GLU A 126 7.62 5.17 6.28
C GLU A 126 6.11 5.32 6.38
N LEU A 127 5.44 4.22 6.74
CA LEU A 127 4.00 4.19 6.94
C LEU A 127 3.71 4.04 8.43
N TYR A 128 2.79 4.86 8.93
CA TYR A 128 2.38 4.86 10.33
C TYR A 128 0.88 4.64 10.43
N GLU A 129 0.48 3.73 11.32
CA GLU A 129 -0.90 3.56 11.74
C GLU A 129 -1.27 4.76 12.62
N ARG A 130 -2.36 5.44 12.29
CA ARG A 130 -3.00 6.41 13.17
C ARG A 130 -4.48 6.07 13.30
N VAL A 131 -5.08 6.50 14.41
CA VAL A 131 -6.48 6.20 14.73
C VAL A 131 -7.19 7.49 15.04
N THR A 132 -8.34 7.73 14.40
CA THR A 132 -9.19 8.87 14.71
C THR A 132 -9.80 8.75 16.11
N LYS A 133 -10.37 9.83 16.62
CA LYS A 133 -11.15 9.80 17.87
C LYS A 133 -12.34 8.82 17.82
N SER A 134 -12.83 8.49 16.63
CA SER A 134 -13.91 7.50 16.42
C SER A 134 -13.41 6.06 16.30
N GLY A 135 -12.11 5.81 16.40
CA GLY A 135 -11.53 4.47 16.27
C GLY A 135 -11.22 4.05 14.83
N GLN A 136 -11.34 4.95 13.85
CA GLN A 136 -11.04 4.62 12.46
C GLN A 136 -9.52 4.65 12.22
N VAL A 137 -8.98 3.55 11.71
CA VAL A 137 -7.58 3.45 11.29
C VAL A 137 -7.37 4.18 9.96
N TYR A 138 -6.29 4.93 9.86
CA TYR A 138 -5.77 5.50 8.62
C TYR A 138 -4.24 5.45 8.61
N ILE A 139 -3.64 5.55 7.42
CA ILE A 139 -2.20 5.47 7.24
C ILE A 139 -1.63 6.87 7.05
N ALA A 140 -0.70 7.27 7.90
CA ALA A 140 0.14 8.44 7.68
C ALA A 140 1.43 8.03 6.96
N VAL A 141 1.77 8.75 5.88
CA VAL A 141 3.03 8.58 5.16
C VAL A 141 4.00 9.65 5.64
N LYS A 142 5.20 9.25 6.07
CA LYS A 142 6.20 10.17 6.63
C LYS A 142 7.56 10.00 5.96
N GLU A 143 8.31 11.09 5.84
CA GLU A 143 9.74 11.07 5.53
C GLU A 143 10.49 11.64 6.74
N GLY A 144 11.17 10.75 7.47
CA GLY A 144 11.65 11.06 8.82
C GLY A 144 10.50 11.48 9.73
N PHE A 145 10.55 12.71 10.25
CA PHE A 145 9.52 13.23 11.15
C PHE A 145 8.38 13.98 10.44
N ILE A 146 8.49 14.24 9.12
CA ILE A 146 7.55 15.11 8.40
C ILE A 146 6.40 14.30 7.82
N LEU A 147 5.16 14.76 8.04
CA LEU A 147 3.97 14.18 7.41
C LEU A 147 3.90 14.57 5.94
N LEU A 148 3.92 13.55 5.07
CA LEU A 148 3.85 13.72 3.62
C LEU A 148 2.48 13.41 3.03
N GLY A 149 1.63 12.67 3.73
CA GLY A 149 0.31 12.36 3.23
C GLY A 149 -0.48 11.47 4.17
N ILE A 150 -1.77 11.37 3.90
CA ILE A 150 -2.69 10.47 4.57
C ILE A 150 -3.32 9.58 3.52
N ILE A 151 -3.37 8.27 3.76
CA ILE A 151 -3.98 7.29 2.86
C ILE A 151 -5.00 6.50 3.66
N MET A 152 -6.21 6.37 3.10
CA MET A 152 -7.25 5.53 3.65
C MET A 152 -6.98 4.07 3.30
N PRO A 153 -7.24 3.13 4.23
CA PRO A 153 -7.19 1.71 3.92
C PRO A 153 -8.15 1.36 2.78
N TYR A 154 -7.72 0.44 1.92
CA TYR A 154 -8.54 -0.15 0.88
C TYR A 154 -9.42 -1.25 1.48
N ASP A 155 -10.74 -1.13 1.32
CA ASP A 155 -11.71 -2.08 1.83
C ASP A 155 -11.74 -3.36 0.98
N LEU A 156 -10.98 -4.35 1.41
CA LEU A 156 -10.84 -5.65 0.75
C LEU A 156 -11.42 -6.80 1.58
N VAL A 157 -11.37 -6.70 2.91
CA VAL A 157 -11.65 -7.84 3.80
C VAL A 157 -13.15 -8.08 3.91
N ASN A 158 -13.60 -9.22 3.41
CA ASN A 158 -14.96 -9.74 3.55
C ASN A 158 -14.92 -11.27 3.67
N GLU A 159 -16.08 -11.90 3.86
CA GLU A 159 -16.17 -13.36 4.04
C GLU A 159 -15.57 -14.15 2.86
N GLU A 160 -15.86 -13.75 1.62
CA GLU A 160 -15.33 -14.38 0.41
C GLU A 160 -13.79 -14.30 0.39
N PHE A 161 -13.24 -13.11 0.64
CA PHE A 161 -11.80 -12.88 0.69
C PHE A 161 -11.10 -13.74 1.75
N VAL A 162 -11.68 -13.88 2.94
CA VAL A 162 -11.13 -14.71 4.02
C VAL A 162 -11.16 -16.20 3.64
N ASN A 163 -12.25 -16.66 3.01
CA ASN A 163 -12.37 -18.04 2.54
C ASN A 163 -11.35 -18.36 1.43
N ASP A 164 -11.12 -17.42 0.51
CA ASP A 164 -10.13 -17.55 -0.55
C ASP A 164 -8.71 -17.63 0.04
N LEU A 165 -8.36 -16.75 0.97
CA LEU A 165 -7.07 -16.79 1.65
C LEU A 165 -6.85 -18.10 2.41
N ASN A 166 -7.88 -18.61 3.10
CA ASN A 166 -7.80 -19.89 3.78
C ASN A 166 -7.57 -21.04 2.78
N SER A 167 -8.28 -21.03 1.65
CA SER A 167 -8.11 -22.05 0.59
C SER A 167 -6.70 -22.03 0.02
N LEU A 168 -6.16 -20.83 -0.27
CA LEU A 168 -4.78 -20.66 -0.73
C LEU A 168 -3.76 -21.15 0.29
N PHE A 169 -3.98 -20.86 1.57
CA PHE A 169 -3.13 -21.35 2.67
C PHE A 169 -3.12 -22.89 2.73
N GLN A 170 -4.28 -23.55 2.64
CA GLN A 170 -4.37 -25.01 2.66
C GLN A 170 -3.66 -25.64 1.45
N LEU A 171 -3.92 -25.13 0.24
CA LEU A 171 -3.28 -25.63 -0.99
C LEU A 171 -1.76 -25.44 -0.96
N SER A 172 -1.29 -24.30 -0.47
CA SER A 172 0.15 -24.02 -0.33
C SER A 172 0.81 -24.97 0.67
N SER A 173 0.11 -25.30 1.77
CA SER A 173 0.60 -26.24 2.78
C SER A 173 0.74 -27.66 2.22
N VAL A 174 -0.23 -28.12 1.42
CA VAL A 174 -0.17 -29.42 0.73
C VAL A 174 0.98 -29.44 -0.28
N ALA A 175 1.13 -28.40 -1.09
CA ALA A 175 2.21 -28.30 -2.08
C ALA A 175 3.60 -28.34 -1.41
N LEU A 176 3.76 -27.66 -0.27
CA LEU A 176 5.00 -27.67 0.51
C LEU A 176 5.31 -29.07 1.05
N ALA A 177 4.31 -29.76 1.61
CA ALA A 177 4.47 -31.12 2.13
C ALA A 177 4.91 -32.11 1.03
N ASN A 178 4.28 -32.04 -0.15
CA ASN A 178 4.64 -32.88 -1.29
C ASN A 178 6.09 -32.64 -1.75
N LYS A 179 6.52 -31.37 -1.79
CA LYS A 179 7.90 -31.02 -2.15
C LYS A 179 8.92 -31.62 -1.18
N GLN A 180 8.66 -31.51 0.13
CA GLN A 180 9.53 -32.07 1.16
C GLN A 180 9.61 -33.60 1.10
N GLN A 181 8.50 -34.29 0.81
CA GLN A 181 8.50 -35.75 0.64
C GLN A 181 9.35 -36.17 -0.57
N ALA A 182 9.19 -35.49 -1.71
CA ALA A 182 9.96 -35.78 -2.91
C ALA A 182 11.47 -35.51 -2.72
N GLU A 183 11.84 -34.48 -1.96
CA GLU A 183 13.24 -34.20 -1.61
C GLU A 183 13.84 -35.30 -0.73
N ARG A 184 13.12 -35.75 0.32
CA ARG A 184 13.57 -36.86 1.17
C ARG A 184 13.71 -38.17 0.40
N GLU A 185 12.80 -38.46 -0.53
CA GLU A 185 12.88 -39.67 -1.34
C GLU A 185 14.09 -39.64 -2.29
N LYS A 186 14.38 -38.47 -2.91
CA LYS A 186 15.58 -38.28 -3.73
C LYS A 186 16.87 -38.42 -2.93
N GLU A 187 16.92 -37.85 -1.73
CA GLU A 187 18.06 -38.02 -0.82
C GLU A 187 18.25 -39.48 -0.44
N ARG A 188 17.17 -40.18 -0.07
CA ARG A 188 17.22 -41.60 0.26
C ARG A 188 17.73 -42.44 -0.91
N GLN A 189 17.22 -42.19 -2.12
CA GLN A 189 17.68 -42.88 -3.32
C GLN A 189 19.17 -42.59 -3.58
N ARG A 190 19.62 -41.34 -3.49
CA ARG A 190 21.04 -40.99 -3.66
C ARG A 190 21.94 -41.65 -2.62
N SER A 191 21.53 -41.72 -1.36
CA SER A 191 22.30 -42.40 -0.32
C SER A 191 22.38 -43.91 -0.53
N LEU A 192 21.32 -44.54 -1.04
CA LEU A 192 21.34 -45.97 -1.41
C LEU A 192 22.31 -46.23 -2.57
N PHE A 193 22.26 -45.42 -3.64
CA PHE A 193 23.19 -45.56 -4.78
C PHE A 193 24.65 -45.23 -4.43
N ALA A 194 24.91 -44.39 -3.44
CA ALA A 194 26.27 -44.11 -2.97
C ALA A 194 26.84 -45.27 -2.15
N ALA A 195 26.02 -45.92 -1.31
CA ALA A 195 26.43 -47.08 -0.54
C ALA A 195 26.72 -48.31 -1.44
N ASP A 196 25.90 -48.54 -2.47
CA ASP A 196 26.12 -49.66 -3.41
C ASP A 196 27.42 -49.51 -4.23
N ASN A 197 27.88 -48.28 -4.49
CA ASN A 197 29.15 -48.04 -5.22
C ASN A 197 30.39 -48.18 -4.33
N ASP A 198 30.28 -47.89 -3.02
CA ASP A 198 31.39 -48.05 -2.08
C ASP A 198 31.66 -49.56 -1.78
N ASP A 199 30.62 -50.40 -1.82
CA ASP A 199 30.74 -51.86 -1.61
C ASP A 199 31.33 -52.60 -2.84
N GLU A 200 31.23 -52.05 -4.06
CA GLU A 200 31.84 -52.64 -5.27
C GLU A 200 33.35 -52.35 -5.41
N GLU A 201 33.88 -51.29 -4.78
CA GLU A 201 35.33 -50.96 -4.83
C GLU A 201 36.17 -51.79 -3.82
N ASP A 202 35.55 -52.43 -2.83
CA ASP A 202 36.22 -53.26 -1.82
C ASP A 202 36.30 -54.76 -2.19
N GLU A 203 35.63 -55.22 -3.26
CA GLU A 203 35.70 -56.63 -3.73
C GLU A 203 36.75 -56.89 -4.83
N GLU A 204 37.48 -55.87 -5.31
CA GLU A 204 38.52 -56.01 -6.37
C GLU A 204 40.00 -56.07 -5.85
N GLN A 205 40.26 -56.35 -4.56
CA GLN A 205 41.63 -56.53 -4.02
C GLN A 205 42.00 -57.96 -3.62
#